data_AF-A0A0G2EZQ9-F1
#
_entry.id   AF-A0A0G2EZQ9-F1
#
_cell.length_a   1.000
_cell.length_b   1.000
_cell.length_c   1.000
_cell.angle_alpha   90.00
_cell.angle_beta   90.00
_cell.angle_gamma   90.00
#
_symmetry.space_group_name_H-M   'P 1'
#
loop_
_entity.id
_entity.type
_entity.pdbx_description
1 polymer ?
#
loop_
_entity_poly.entity_id
_entity_poly.type
_entity_poly.pdbx_seq_one_letter_code
_entity_poly.pdbx_strand_id
1 'polypeptide(L)'
;MKYLTLLAGMIAIAGASPTFDLKARQDPDDLMIFTCDQMPNVCANMCYGAYCKGIGTSLKYDKADSKEKRNRRHQAGCIASGGNRCSTKKGFKSGYQCDEYPFASTVSNGASTRLNRCVPAAENRKQGGVINAFYKKAYCGGGPCTFTAKFSNAGNINLCKAMNGDKSVCTSDEAKNEEVIGPGGEADDGDQAGDGTDDDNGQPEDGDPGTTKRSAAPGEVLHPRYLTSSGVEVEIPGGARIGQRAVTVLPRNATLWDEQAEGHAYDPDDEDDEYDYMMDNLDVRDDTIVSQLL
;
A
#
# COMPACT_ATOMS: atom_id res chain seq x y z
N MET A 1 -78.39 31.01 25.06
CA MET A 1 -77.19 31.39 24.28
C MET A 1 -76.31 30.16 24.20
N LYS A 2 -76.02 29.71 22.97
CA LYS A 2 -75.21 28.55 22.65
C LYS A 2 -73.74 28.95 22.81
N TYR A 3 -72.95 28.23 23.61
CA TYR A 3 -71.50 28.36 23.56
C TYR A 3 -70.89 27.08 23.00
N LEU A 4 -70.23 27.32 21.87
CA LEU A 4 -69.66 26.39 20.93
C LEU A 4 -68.31 25.89 21.47
N THR A 5 -68.13 24.58 21.39
CA THR A 5 -66.90 23.83 21.62
C THR A 5 -65.76 24.36 20.76
N LEU A 6 -64.57 24.55 21.34
CA LEU A 6 -63.33 24.78 20.59
C LEU A 6 -62.29 23.78 21.08
N LEU A 7 -62.25 22.61 20.41
CA LEU A 7 -61.13 21.68 20.50
C LEU A 7 -59.98 22.27 19.67
N ALA A 8 -58.89 22.66 20.33
CA ALA A 8 -57.63 22.93 19.66
C ALA A 8 -56.98 21.59 19.29
N GLY A 9 -56.96 21.27 18.00
CA GLY A 9 -56.20 20.15 17.46
C GLY A 9 -54.70 20.45 17.51
N MET A 10 -53.96 19.68 18.29
CA MET A 10 -52.50 19.63 18.16
C MET A 10 -52.17 18.85 16.89
N ILE A 11 -51.66 19.55 15.88
CA ILE A 11 -51.00 18.94 14.73
C ILE A 11 -49.64 18.45 15.23
N ALA A 12 -49.54 17.15 15.50
CA ALA A 12 -48.24 16.49 15.67
C ALA A 12 -47.56 16.45 14.30
N ILE A 13 -46.56 17.31 14.10
CA ILE A 13 -45.63 17.17 12.97
C ILE A 13 -44.77 15.96 13.29
N ALA A 14 -45.18 14.79 12.78
CA ALA A 14 -44.32 13.62 12.72
C ALA A 14 -43.17 13.96 11.75
N GLY A 15 -42.05 14.40 12.31
CA GLY A 15 -40.80 14.46 11.57
C GLY A 15 -40.47 13.05 11.13
N ALA A 16 -40.65 12.77 9.84
CA ALA A 16 -40.15 11.56 9.21
C ALA A 16 -38.63 11.57 9.38
N SER A 17 -38.14 10.84 10.37
CA SER A 17 -36.73 10.51 10.44
C SER A 17 -36.42 9.73 9.16
N PRO A 18 -35.38 10.08 8.38
CA PRO A 18 -35.01 9.27 7.23
C PRO A 18 -34.69 7.87 7.73
N THR A 19 -35.58 6.93 7.46
CA THR A 19 -35.31 5.51 7.62
C THR A 19 -34.34 5.15 6.52
N PHE A 20 -33.05 5.08 6.85
CA PHE A 20 -32.05 4.51 5.95
C PHE A 20 -32.40 3.04 5.75
N ASP A 21 -32.92 2.74 4.56
CA ASP A 21 -33.23 1.40 4.10
C ASP A 21 -31.91 0.61 4.00
N LEU A 22 -31.63 -0.23 5.00
CA LEU A 22 -30.49 -1.15 5.05
C LEU A 22 -30.72 -2.31 4.07
N LYS A 23 -30.87 -2.01 2.78
CA LYS A 23 -30.46 -2.97 1.76
C LYS A 23 -28.98 -3.23 1.98
N ALA A 24 -28.61 -4.50 2.10
CA ALA A 24 -27.22 -4.97 2.20
C ALA A 24 -26.32 -4.14 1.27
N ARG A 25 -25.58 -3.22 1.87
CA ARG A 25 -24.74 -2.25 1.18
C ARG A 25 -23.51 -3.01 0.71
N GLN A 26 -23.24 -3.04 -0.59
CA GLN A 26 -21.93 -3.43 -1.10
C GLN A 26 -20.95 -2.33 -0.65
N ASP A 27 -20.45 -2.43 0.57
CA ASP A 27 -19.49 -1.48 1.09
C ASP A 27 -18.20 -1.55 0.25
N PRO A 28 -17.55 -0.41 -0.07
CA PRO A 28 -16.22 -0.43 -0.63
C PRO A 28 -15.26 -0.93 0.46
N ASP A 29 -14.29 -1.76 0.08
CA ASP A 29 -13.26 -2.21 1.02
C ASP A 29 -12.62 -1.02 1.75
N ASP A 30 -12.29 -1.18 3.04
CA ASP A 30 -11.63 -0.13 3.82
C ASP A 30 -10.27 0.23 3.21
N LEU A 31 -9.82 1.46 3.42
CA LEU A 31 -8.63 1.98 2.75
C LEU A 31 -7.37 1.68 3.55
N MET A 32 -6.36 1.11 2.89
CA MET A 32 -4.97 1.13 3.37
C MET A 32 -4.22 2.21 2.60
N ILE A 33 -3.81 3.29 3.28
CA ILE A 33 -3.16 4.44 2.65
C ILE A 33 -1.65 4.33 2.84
N PHE A 34 -0.93 4.15 1.73
CA PHE A 34 0.52 4.27 1.66
C PHE A 34 0.91 5.74 1.39
N THR A 35 1.81 6.29 2.19
CA THR A 35 2.41 7.61 1.97
C THR A 35 3.71 7.47 1.18
N CYS A 36 3.65 7.83 -0.10
CA CYS A 36 4.68 7.48 -1.08
C CYS A 36 5.95 8.34 -1.03
N ASP A 37 5.96 9.43 -0.27
CA ASP A 37 7.11 10.31 -0.11
C ASP A 37 8.30 9.63 0.60
N GLN A 38 8.03 8.57 1.39
CA GLN A 38 9.04 7.84 2.16
C GLN A 38 9.49 6.53 1.50
N MET A 39 8.81 6.11 0.42
CA MET A 39 9.05 4.87 -0.30
C MET A 39 8.72 5.00 -1.81
N PRO A 40 9.31 5.97 -2.52
CA PRO A 40 8.91 6.31 -3.89
C PRO A 40 9.12 5.18 -4.91
N ASN A 41 10.16 4.37 -4.79
CA ASN A 41 10.42 3.25 -5.71
C ASN A 41 9.44 2.11 -5.47
N VAL A 42 9.08 1.85 -4.22
CA VAL A 42 8.04 0.88 -3.86
C VAL A 42 6.68 1.36 -4.38
N CYS A 43 6.32 2.63 -4.16
CA CYS A 43 5.07 3.17 -4.71
C CYS A 43 5.04 3.16 -6.24
N ALA A 44 6.18 3.36 -6.92
CA ALA A 44 6.26 3.22 -8.37
C ALA A 44 5.85 1.80 -8.82
N ASN A 45 6.35 0.77 -8.14
CA ASN A 45 5.99 -0.64 -8.38
C ASN A 45 4.49 -0.89 -8.15
N MET A 46 3.96 -0.46 -7.00
CA MET A 46 2.55 -0.61 -6.66
C MET A 46 1.63 0.10 -7.66
N CYS A 47 1.96 1.34 -8.05
CA CYS A 47 1.22 2.12 -9.04
C CYS A 47 1.22 1.45 -10.43
N TYR A 48 2.38 0.93 -10.86
CA TYR A 48 2.47 0.20 -12.12
C TYR A 48 1.61 -1.08 -12.10
N GLY A 49 1.69 -1.87 -11.05
CA GLY A 49 0.86 -3.07 -10.91
C GLY A 49 -0.62 -2.75 -10.89
N ALA A 50 -1.03 -1.84 -10.01
CA ALA A 50 -2.43 -1.46 -9.84
C ALA A 50 -3.03 -0.87 -11.12
N TYR A 51 -2.34 0.08 -11.78
CA TYR A 51 -2.94 0.90 -12.82
C TYR A 51 -2.42 0.62 -14.24
N CYS A 52 -1.18 0.15 -14.42
CA CYS A 52 -0.65 -0.17 -15.74
C CYS A 52 -0.88 -1.63 -16.14
N LYS A 53 -0.85 -2.56 -15.17
CA LYS A 53 -1.09 -3.99 -15.42
C LYS A 53 -2.48 -4.48 -15.05
N GLY A 54 -3.32 -3.60 -14.51
CA GLY A 54 -4.72 -3.93 -14.22
C GLY A 54 -4.89 -4.95 -13.09
N ILE A 55 -3.86 -5.14 -12.26
CA ILE A 55 -3.94 -5.98 -11.05
C ILE A 55 -4.98 -5.39 -10.08
N GLY A 56 -5.17 -4.06 -10.12
CA GLY A 56 -6.11 -3.33 -9.29
C GLY A 56 -5.55 -3.01 -7.90
N THR A 57 -6.36 -2.29 -7.12
CA THR A 57 -6.02 -1.85 -5.76
C THR A 57 -6.79 -2.59 -4.66
N SER A 58 -7.82 -3.35 -5.01
CA SER A 58 -8.56 -4.19 -4.06
C SER A 58 -7.79 -5.49 -3.84
N LEU A 59 -7.24 -5.62 -2.64
CA LEU A 59 -6.38 -6.72 -2.21
C LEU A 59 -7.03 -7.45 -1.04
N LYS A 60 -6.79 -8.76 -0.97
CA LYS A 60 -7.18 -9.60 0.15
C LYS A 60 -5.93 -10.09 0.84
N TYR A 61 -5.74 -9.70 2.10
CA TYR A 61 -4.86 -10.41 3.02
C TYR A 61 -5.56 -11.69 3.43
N ASP A 62 -5.04 -12.82 2.97
CA ASP A 62 -5.65 -14.14 3.17
C ASP A 62 -4.95 -14.98 4.24
N LYS A 63 -3.97 -14.37 4.94
CA LYS A 63 -3.16 -15.02 5.97
C LYS A 63 -2.54 -16.33 5.45
N ALA A 64 -1.97 -16.26 4.24
CA ALA A 64 -1.19 -17.34 3.65
C ALA A 64 -0.07 -17.81 4.59
N ASP A 65 0.19 -19.11 4.60
CA ASP A 65 1.35 -19.68 5.30
C ASP A 65 2.67 -19.34 4.59
N SER A 66 3.80 -19.64 5.23
CA SER A 66 5.13 -19.34 4.68
C SER A 66 5.37 -20.00 3.32
N LYS A 67 4.85 -21.21 3.10
CA LYS A 67 4.96 -21.92 1.81
C LYS A 67 4.24 -21.16 0.70
N GLU A 68 3.01 -20.73 0.95
CA GLU A 68 2.22 -20.00 -0.03
C GLU A 68 2.77 -18.59 -0.27
N LYS A 69 3.22 -17.88 0.78
CA LYS A 69 3.97 -16.60 0.63
C LYS A 69 5.19 -16.81 -0.27
N ARG A 70 5.99 -17.84 -0.03
CA ARG A 70 7.17 -18.18 -0.84
C ARG A 70 6.82 -18.46 -2.30
N ASN A 71 5.78 -19.25 -2.55
CA ASN A 71 5.30 -19.50 -3.92
C ASN A 71 4.91 -18.20 -4.63
N ARG A 72 4.26 -17.28 -3.93
CA ARG A 72 3.86 -15.98 -4.48
C ARG A 72 5.06 -15.07 -4.80
N ARG A 73 6.12 -15.11 -3.97
CA ARG A 73 7.39 -14.41 -4.24
C ARG A 73 8.09 -15.00 -5.46
N HIS A 74 8.08 -16.33 -5.61
CA HIS A 74 8.60 -17.01 -6.80
C HIS A 74 7.82 -16.64 -8.06
N GLN A 75 6.48 -16.66 -8.00
CA GLN A 75 5.62 -16.22 -9.10
C GLN A 75 5.79 -14.73 -9.42
N ALA A 76 6.21 -13.91 -8.47
CA ALA A 76 6.57 -12.52 -8.72
C ALA A 76 7.98 -12.36 -9.31
N GLY A 77 8.84 -13.39 -9.29
CA GLY A 77 10.23 -13.35 -9.77
C GLY A 77 11.26 -12.96 -8.70
N CYS A 78 10.83 -12.86 -7.44
CA CYS A 78 11.70 -12.47 -6.32
C CYS A 78 12.45 -13.65 -5.68
N ILE A 79 12.14 -14.88 -6.08
CA ILE A 79 12.85 -16.10 -5.68
C ILE A 79 13.37 -16.78 -6.93
N ALA A 80 14.69 -17.00 -6.99
CA ALA A 80 15.33 -17.77 -8.07
C ALA A 80 16.65 -18.37 -7.58
N SER A 81 16.90 -19.63 -7.98
CA SER A 81 18.17 -20.29 -7.74
C SER A 81 19.37 -19.43 -8.19
N GLY A 82 20.29 -19.15 -7.25
CA GLY A 82 21.45 -18.28 -7.47
C GLY A 82 21.16 -16.77 -7.39
N GLY A 83 20.06 -16.37 -6.73
CA GLY A 83 19.65 -14.98 -6.52
C GLY A 83 18.60 -14.50 -7.54
N ASN A 84 17.74 -13.56 -7.14
CA ASN A 84 16.83 -12.88 -8.07
C ASN A 84 17.55 -11.76 -8.84
N ARG A 85 16.89 -11.13 -9.81
CA ARG A 85 17.52 -10.10 -10.66
C ARG A 85 18.00 -8.83 -9.92
N CYS A 86 17.57 -8.63 -8.67
CA CYS A 86 17.97 -7.52 -7.82
C CYS A 86 19.17 -7.87 -6.93
N SER A 87 19.64 -9.12 -7.00
CA SER A 87 20.78 -9.64 -6.24
C SER A 87 22.12 -9.20 -6.80
N THR A 88 23.10 -8.98 -5.91
CA THR A 88 24.51 -8.77 -6.30
C THR A 88 25.08 -10.00 -7.01
N LYS A 89 24.57 -11.21 -6.70
CA LYS A 89 24.92 -12.47 -7.39
C LYS A 89 24.50 -12.48 -8.87
N LYS A 90 23.52 -11.65 -9.26
CA LYS A 90 23.11 -11.42 -10.66
C LYS A 90 23.73 -10.16 -11.26
N GLY A 91 24.68 -9.53 -10.57
CA GLY A 91 25.36 -8.32 -11.01
C GLY A 91 24.55 -7.03 -10.80
N PHE A 92 23.49 -7.08 -9.98
CA PHE A 92 22.80 -5.88 -9.55
C PHE A 92 23.60 -5.15 -8.45
N LYS A 93 23.27 -3.89 -8.20
CA LYS A 93 23.91 -3.10 -7.13
C LYS A 93 23.47 -3.56 -5.75
N SER A 94 24.38 -3.50 -4.78
CA SER A 94 24.09 -3.74 -3.36
C SER A 94 23.10 -2.71 -2.80
N GLY A 95 22.43 -3.05 -1.70
CA GLY A 95 21.43 -2.19 -1.05
C GLY A 95 20.06 -2.18 -1.74
N TYR A 96 19.79 -3.15 -2.62
CA TYR A 96 18.52 -3.30 -3.33
C TYR A 96 17.86 -4.63 -3.01
N GLN A 97 16.53 -4.62 -3.03
CA GLN A 97 15.68 -5.78 -2.82
C GLN A 97 14.62 -5.89 -3.90
N CYS A 98 14.08 -7.09 -4.05
CA CYS A 98 12.97 -7.36 -4.95
C CYS A 98 11.66 -7.06 -4.23
N ASP A 99 10.98 -5.97 -4.61
CA ASP A 99 9.63 -5.64 -4.16
C ASP A 99 8.60 -6.18 -5.16
N GLU A 100 7.44 -6.57 -4.66
CA GLU A 100 6.45 -7.33 -5.41
C GLU A 100 5.03 -6.76 -5.27
N TYR A 101 4.28 -6.80 -6.38
CA TYR A 101 2.87 -6.41 -6.38
C TYR A 101 2.00 -7.44 -7.13
N PRO A 102 0.90 -7.94 -6.53
CA PRO A 102 0.50 -7.76 -5.12
C PRO A 102 1.57 -8.26 -4.14
N PHE A 103 1.45 -7.91 -2.86
CA PHE A 103 2.34 -8.38 -1.79
C PHE A 103 2.25 -9.91 -1.64
N ALA A 104 3.30 -10.63 -1.23
CA ALA A 104 3.21 -12.08 -0.97
C ALA A 104 2.12 -12.46 0.03
N SER A 105 1.83 -11.59 0.99
CA SER A 105 0.73 -11.75 1.94
C SER A 105 -0.67 -11.58 1.34
N THR A 106 -0.79 -11.20 0.08
CA THR A 106 -2.08 -10.85 -0.55
C THR A 106 -2.31 -11.50 -1.89
N VAL A 107 -3.60 -11.61 -2.22
CA VAL A 107 -4.11 -11.86 -3.57
C VAL A 107 -4.92 -10.65 -4.03
N SER A 108 -4.88 -10.34 -5.32
CA SER A 108 -5.79 -9.34 -5.89
C SER A 108 -7.11 -10.01 -6.28
N ASN A 109 -8.19 -9.22 -6.23
CA ASN A 109 -9.51 -9.70 -6.62
C ASN A 109 -9.60 -9.88 -8.15
N GLY A 110 -9.21 -11.06 -8.64
CA GLY A 110 -9.44 -11.50 -10.02
C GLY A 110 -8.24 -11.41 -10.98
N ALA A 111 -7.04 -11.03 -10.51
CA ALA A 111 -5.82 -11.12 -11.32
C ALA A 111 -4.84 -12.15 -10.72
N SER A 112 -4.28 -13.00 -11.58
CA SER A 112 -3.19 -13.93 -11.23
C SER A 112 -1.81 -13.36 -11.54
N THR A 113 -1.75 -12.22 -12.23
CA THR A 113 -0.49 -11.55 -12.58
C THR A 113 0.16 -10.99 -11.33
N ARG A 114 1.46 -11.27 -11.19
CA ARG A 114 2.34 -10.67 -10.20
C ARG A 114 3.51 -10.04 -10.94
N LEU A 115 4.11 -9.04 -10.32
CA LEU A 115 5.26 -8.36 -10.89
C LEU A 115 6.24 -7.99 -9.80
N ASN A 116 7.46 -7.65 -10.21
CA ASN A 116 8.47 -7.18 -9.29
C ASN A 116 9.22 -5.93 -9.80
N ARG A 117 9.83 -5.20 -8.86
CA ARG A 117 10.77 -4.11 -9.10
C ARG A 117 11.97 -4.23 -8.15
N CYS A 118 13.17 -3.93 -8.64
CA CYS A 118 14.31 -3.72 -7.75
C CYS A 118 14.21 -2.33 -7.10
N VAL A 119 14.06 -2.29 -5.79
CA VAL A 119 13.90 -1.06 -4.99
C VAL A 119 15.00 -0.98 -3.92
N PRO A 120 15.32 0.21 -3.37
CA PRO A 120 16.21 0.30 -2.22
C PRO A 120 15.70 -0.55 -1.06
N ALA A 121 16.59 -1.31 -0.42
CA ALA A 121 16.23 -2.25 0.65
C ALA A 121 15.51 -1.56 1.82
N ALA A 122 15.96 -0.36 2.19
CA ALA A 122 15.31 0.44 3.23
C ALA A 122 13.86 0.79 2.88
N GLU A 123 13.55 1.16 1.63
CA GLU A 123 12.15 1.43 1.22
C GLU A 123 11.27 0.16 1.31
N ASN A 124 11.82 -0.99 0.90
CA ASN A 124 11.10 -2.27 0.95
C ASN A 124 10.76 -2.67 2.40
N ARG A 125 11.71 -2.50 3.32
CA ARG A 125 11.49 -2.77 4.76
C ARG A 125 10.46 -1.83 5.37
N LYS A 126 10.47 -0.54 4.98
CA LYS A 126 9.44 0.42 5.39
C LYS A 126 8.05 -0.03 4.93
N GLN A 127 7.92 -0.52 3.70
CA GLN A 127 6.66 -1.10 3.20
C GLN A 127 6.24 -2.32 4.04
N GLY A 128 7.17 -3.23 4.32
CA GLY A 128 6.95 -4.38 5.20
C GLY A 128 6.43 -3.98 6.59
N GLY A 129 7.05 -3.00 7.23
CA GLY A 129 6.60 -2.45 8.52
C GLY A 129 5.19 -1.85 8.47
N VAL A 130 4.88 -1.08 7.42
CA VAL A 130 3.54 -0.51 7.20
C VAL A 130 2.48 -1.61 7.03
N ILE A 131 2.79 -2.62 6.20
CA ILE A 131 1.91 -3.77 5.94
C ILE A 131 1.68 -4.58 7.22
N ASN A 132 2.75 -4.91 7.94
CA ASN A 132 2.68 -5.67 9.20
C ASN A 132 1.84 -4.93 10.24
N ALA A 133 2.07 -3.63 10.41
CA ALA A 133 1.32 -2.80 11.34
C ALA A 133 -0.18 -2.75 11.02
N PHE A 134 -0.52 -2.63 9.74
CA PHE A 134 -1.90 -2.63 9.26
C PHE A 134 -2.61 -3.97 9.57
N TYR A 135 -1.94 -5.10 9.35
CA TYR A 135 -2.50 -6.43 9.65
C TYR A 135 -2.67 -6.68 11.15
N LYS A 136 -1.66 -6.35 11.96
CA LYS A 136 -1.63 -6.67 13.40
C LYS A 136 -2.56 -5.77 14.24
N LYS A 137 -2.52 -4.44 14.06
CA LYS A 137 -3.03 -3.50 15.08
C LYS A 137 -4.46 -2.98 14.90
N ALA A 138 -4.98 -2.83 13.67
CA ALA A 138 -6.26 -2.10 13.50
C ALA A 138 -7.24 -2.76 12.52
N TYR A 139 -6.81 -3.16 11.33
CA TYR A 139 -7.77 -3.50 10.28
C TYR A 139 -8.20 -4.96 10.30
N CYS A 140 -7.21 -5.85 10.28
CA CYS A 140 -7.44 -7.27 10.05
C CYS A 140 -7.52 -8.08 11.36
N GLY A 141 -7.10 -7.49 12.49
CA GLY A 141 -7.04 -8.17 13.79
C GLY A 141 -6.19 -9.43 13.76
N GLY A 142 -5.17 -9.48 12.89
CA GLY A 142 -4.36 -10.67 12.63
C GLY A 142 -5.08 -11.80 11.87
N GLY A 143 -6.29 -11.57 11.33
CA GLY A 143 -7.05 -12.50 10.50
C GLY A 143 -7.18 -12.04 9.04
N PRO A 144 -7.79 -12.84 8.15
CA PRO A 144 -8.02 -12.42 6.77
C PRO A 144 -8.93 -11.19 6.66
N CYS A 145 -8.65 -10.31 5.68
CA CYS A 145 -9.39 -9.07 5.45
C CYS A 145 -9.23 -8.63 3.98
N THR A 146 -10.17 -7.86 3.45
CA THR A 146 -10.08 -7.22 2.13
C THR A 146 -9.95 -5.72 2.30
N PHE A 147 -9.05 -5.06 1.58
CA PHE A 147 -8.83 -3.62 1.65
C PHE A 147 -8.54 -3.06 0.27
N THR A 148 -8.74 -1.75 0.11
CA THR A 148 -8.28 -1.02 -1.07
C THR A 148 -6.99 -0.28 -0.74
N ALA A 149 -5.88 -0.67 -1.37
CA ALA A 149 -4.64 0.07 -1.32
C ALA A 149 -4.78 1.42 -2.03
N LYS A 150 -4.35 2.51 -1.38
CA LYS A 150 -4.33 3.86 -1.92
C LYS A 150 -2.93 4.45 -1.75
N PHE A 151 -2.53 5.28 -2.71
CA PHE A 151 -1.18 5.82 -2.81
C PHE A 151 -1.27 7.34 -2.69
N SER A 152 -1.03 7.87 -1.49
CA SER A 152 -1.03 9.31 -1.18
C SER A 152 0.37 9.89 -1.36
N ASN A 153 0.46 11.20 -1.58
CA ASN A 153 1.73 11.92 -1.78
C ASN A 153 2.55 11.39 -2.97
N ALA A 154 1.87 10.92 -4.02
CA ALA A 154 2.50 10.24 -5.15
C ALA A 154 2.79 11.17 -6.35
N GLY A 155 2.53 12.48 -6.24
CA GLY A 155 2.60 13.43 -7.37
C GLY A 155 3.95 13.48 -8.10
N ASN A 156 5.05 13.21 -7.39
CA ASN A 156 6.40 13.18 -7.97
C ASN A 156 6.80 11.82 -8.58
N ILE A 157 5.96 10.80 -8.47
CA ILE A 157 6.24 9.46 -8.97
C ILE A 157 5.59 9.28 -10.34
N ASN A 158 6.41 9.18 -11.39
CA ASN A 158 5.91 9.22 -12.76
C ASN A 158 4.96 8.06 -13.07
N LEU A 159 5.26 6.83 -12.62
CA LEU A 159 4.37 5.68 -12.82
C LEU A 159 3.03 5.82 -12.08
N CYS A 160 2.99 6.60 -11.00
CA CYS A 160 1.75 6.90 -10.30
C CYS A 160 0.82 7.80 -11.09
N LYS A 161 1.28 8.55 -12.10
CA LYS A 161 0.39 9.30 -13.01
C LYS A 161 -0.62 8.40 -13.74
N ALA A 162 -0.36 7.10 -13.86
CA ALA A 162 -1.31 6.13 -14.41
C ALA A 162 -2.61 6.00 -13.60
N MET A 163 -2.57 6.36 -12.31
CA MET A 163 -3.77 6.47 -11.44
C MET A 163 -4.73 7.57 -11.93
N ASN A 164 -4.22 8.50 -12.75
CA ASN A 164 -4.92 9.67 -13.27
C ASN A 164 -5.34 9.51 -14.72
N GLY A 165 -5.25 8.28 -15.23
CA GLY A 165 -5.56 7.97 -16.61
C GLY A 165 -4.41 8.26 -17.58
N ASP A 166 -3.28 8.81 -17.15
CA ASP A 166 -2.11 8.93 -18.00
C ASP A 166 -1.45 7.56 -18.19
N LYS A 167 -1.96 6.78 -19.14
CA LYS A 167 -1.42 5.46 -19.48
C LYS A 167 -0.12 5.53 -20.29
N SER A 168 0.32 6.71 -20.72
CA SER A 168 1.58 6.85 -21.48
C SER A 168 2.80 6.50 -20.62
N VAL A 169 2.71 6.70 -19.30
CA VAL A 169 3.78 6.35 -18.36
C VAL A 169 3.99 4.84 -18.25
N CYS A 170 2.98 4.03 -18.60
CA CYS A 170 3.05 2.57 -18.57
C CYS A 170 3.98 1.96 -19.62
N THR A 171 4.45 2.77 -20.58
CA THR A 171 5.44 2.40 -21.60
C THR A 171 6.69 3.27 -21.56
N SER A 172 6.88 4.03 -20.48
CA SER A 172 8.06 4.87 -20.28
C SER A 172 9.33 4.04 -20.06
N ASP A 173 10.50 4.67 -20.12
CA ASP A 173 11.76 3.99 -19.77
C ASP A 173 11.78 3.54 -18.31
N GLU A 174 11.13 4.29 -17.42
CA GLU A 174 10.98 3.88 -16.01
C GLU A 174 10.15 2.61 -15.88
N ALA A 175 9.10 2.45 -16.70
CA ALA A 175 8.23 1.27 -16.73
C ALA A 175 8.95 -0.04 -17.14
N LYS A 176 10.21 0.06 -17.60
CA LYS A 176 11.06 -1.09 -17.92
C LYS A 176 11.78 -1.65 -16.69
N ASN A 177 11.73 -0.95 -15.56
CA ASN A 177 12.29 -1.42 -14.30
C ASN A 177 11.38 -2.48 -13.64
N GLU A 178 10.11 -2.53 -14.04
CA GLU A 178 9.14 -3.55 -13.65
C GLU A 178 9.24 -4.78 -14.53
N GLU A 179 9.33 -5.94 -13.89
CA GLU A 179 9.28 -7.22 -14.55
C GLU A 179 7.94 -7.87 -14.26
N VAL A 180 7.17 -8.15 -15.32
CA VAL A 180 5.93 -8.91 -15.21
C VAL A 180 6.23 -10.36 -15.52
N ILE A 181 6.29 -11.16 -14.47
CA ILE A 181 6.40 -12.60 -14.57
C ILE A 181 4.97 -13.10 -14.87
N GLY A 182 4.79 -13.81 -15.99
CA GLY A 182 3.55 -14.56 -16.23
C GLY A 182 3.31 -15.58 -15.09
N PRO A 183 2.12 -16.20 -14.96
CA PRO A 183 1.87 -17.14 -13.86
C PRO A 183 2.94 -18.25 -13.88
N GLY A 184 3.90 -18.15 -12.95
CA GLY A 184 5.04 -19.05 -12.83
C GLY A 184 4.64 -20.36 -12.15
N GLY A 185 5.56 -21.32 -12.15
CA GLY A 185 5.41 -22.58 -11.41
C GLY A 185 5.52 -22.40 -9.88
N GLU A 186 5.39 -23.51 -9.15
CA GLU A 186 5.63 -23.57 -7.70
C GLU A 186 7.12 -23.42 -7.39
N ALA A 187 7.46 -22.87 -6.21
CA ALA A 187 8.84 -22.75 -5.77
C ALA A 187 9.32 -24.09 -5.15
N ASP A 188 10.43 -24.64 -5.63
CA ASP A 188 11.03 -25.86 -5.04
C ASP A 188 11.93 -25.50 -3.85
N ASP A 189 12.13 -26.36 -2.85
CA ASP A 189 12.94 -26.07 -1.64
C ASP A 189 14.40 -25.64 -1.94
N GLY A 190 14.91 -25.99 -3.14
CA GLY A 190 16.21 -25.55 -3.65
C GLY A 190 16.23 -24.12 -4.22
N ASP A 191 15.05 -23.56 -4.55
CA ASP A 191 14.87 -22.17 -4.94
C ASP A 191 14.96 -21.28 -3.71
N GLN A 192 16.17 -21.14 -3.22
CA GLN A 192 16.50 -20.10 -2.28
C GLN A 192 16.45 -18.80 -3.09
N ALA A 193 15.56 -17.87 -2.74
CA ALA A 193 16.07 -16.52 -2.64
C ALA A 193 17.23 -16.68 -1.66
N GLY A 194 18.43 -16.21 -2.01
CA GLY A 194 19.27 -15.76 -0.90
C GLY A 194 18.39 -14.72 -0.19
N ASP A 195 17.70 -15.17 0.86
CA ASP A 195 16.95 -14.50 1.94
C ASP A 195 16.13 -13.23 1.62
N GLY A 196 15.97 -12.82 0.37
CA GLY A 196 15.44 -11.48 0.08
C GLY A 196 16.37 -10.36 0.58
N THR A 197 17.56 -10.68 1.10
CA THR A 197 18.51 -9.75 1.72
C THR A 197 19.94 -10.15 1.39
N ASP A 198 20.42 -9.83 0.17
CA ASP A 198 21.85 -9.56 0.04
C ASP A 198 22.14 -8.19 0.72
N ASP A 199 21.89 -8.10 2.02
CA ASP A 199 22.61 -7.19 2.90
C ASP A 199 24.00 -7.78 3.06
N ASP A 200 24.81 -7.57 2.02
CA ASP A 200 26.24 -7.79 2.08
C ASP A 200 26.81 -6.81 3.14
N ASN A 201 26.76 -7.21 4.41
CA ASN A 201 27.50 -6.68 5.56
C ASN A 201 27.86 -5.19 5.44
N GLY A 202 26.95 -4.32 5.93
CA GLY A 202 27.09 -2.87 6.07
C GLY A 202 28.44 -2.27 5.64
N GLN A 203 28.50 -1.82 4.39
CA GLN A 203 29.43 -0.77 3.97
C GLN A 203 28.62 0.50 3.71
N PRO A 204 29.07 1.68 4.19
CA PRO A 204 28.33 2.92 4.02
C PRO A 204 28.16 3.25 2.55
N GLU A 205 26.98 3.78 2.23
CA GLU A 205 26.56 4.17 0.89
C GLU A 205 27.54 5.14 0.25
N ASP A 206 28.16 4.74 -0.86
CA ASP A 206 28.83 5.68 -1.76
C ASP A 206 27.76 6.48 -2.51
N GLY A 207 27.70 7.77 -2.19
CA GLY A 207 26.73 8.78 -2.60
C GLY A 207 25.99 8.57 -3.93
N ASP A 208 24.66 8.62 -3.82
CA ASP A 208 23.71 8.76 -4.93
C ASP A 208 24.06 9.95 -5.84
N PRO A 209 24.37 9.74 -7.13
CA PRO A 209 24.36 10.81 -8.12
C PRO A 209 22.97 10.86 -8.75
N GLY A 210 21.95 11.32 -8.01
CA GLY A 210 20.58 11.09 -8.47
C GLY A 210 19.48 12.07 -8.08
N THR A 211 19.56 12.83 -6.99
CA THR A 211 18.47 13.78 -6.64
C THR A 211 18.53 15.05 -7.50
N THR A 212 18.13 14.96 -8.77
CA THR A 212 17.71 16.17 -9.49
C THR A 212 16.36 16.62 -8.92
N LYS A 213 16.39 17.65 -8.07
CA LYS A 213 15.22 18.46 -7.73
C LYS A 213 14.62 18.99 -9.04
N ARG A 214 13.62 18.30 -9.57
CA ARG A 214 12.80 18.81 -10.68
C ARG A 214 11.54 19.41 -10.07
N SER A 215 11.44 20.72 -10.22
CA SER A 215 10.29 21.53 -9.86
C SER A 215 9.03 20.98 -10.53
N ALA A 216 7.92 20.96 -9.80
CA ALA A 216 6.62 20.53 -10.29
C ALA A 216 6.28 21.27 -11.60
N ALA A 217 5.93 20.50 -12.64
CA ALA A 217 5.48 21.06 -13.90
C ALA A 217 4.04 21.59 -13.77
N PRO A 218 3.67 22.70 -14.45
CA PRO A 218 2.32 23.24 -14.39
C PRO A 218 1.34 22.31 -15.12
N GLY A 219 0.28 21.87 -14.44
CA GLY A 219 -0.76 21.01 -15.01
C GLY A 219 -1.11 19.77 -14.18
N GLU A 220 -0.67 19.72 -12.91
CA GLU A 220 -0.94 18.61 -11.99
C GLU A 220 -2.45 18.38 -11.84
N VAL A 221 -2.91 17.17 -12.16
CA VAL A 221 -4.29 16.75 -11.90
C VAL A 221 -4.46 16.74 -10.39
N LEU A 222 -5.13 17.75 -9.83
CA LEU A 222 -5.43 17.79 -8.40
C LEU A 222 -6.31 16.59 -8.04
N HIS A 223 -5.75 15.67 -7.27
CA HIS A 223 -6.52 14.57 -6.70
C HIS A 223 -7.48 15.10 -5.64
N PRO A 224 -8.66 14.47 -5.50
CA PRO A 224 -9.50 14.71 -4.35
C PRO A 224 -8.70 14.49 -3.07
N ARG A 225 -8.52 15.57 -2.32
CA ARG A 225 -7.93 15.54 -0.98
C ARG A 225 -9.05 15.34 0.02
N TYR A 226 -8.77 14.59 1.06
CA TYR A 226 -9.73 14.29 2.10
C TYR A 226 -9.12 14.59 3.46
N LEU A 227 -9.95 15.08 4.37
CA LEU A 227 -9.59 15.18 5.77
C LEU A 227 -10.03 13.91 6.48
N THR A 228 -9.17 13.34 7.32
CA THR A 228 -9.50 12.21 8.19
C THR A 228 -9.98 12.68 9.57
N SER A 229 -10.58 11.79 10.35
CA SER A 229 -11.04 12.08 11.72
C SER A 229 -9.94 12.55 12.68
N SER A 230 -8.69 12.13 12.46
CA SER A 230 -7.52 12.59 13.21
C SER A 230 -6.93 13.91 12.68
N GLY A 231 -7.51 14.48 11.62
CA GLY A 231 -7.07 15.73 11.01
C GLY A 231 -5.95 15.58 9.98
N VAL A 232 -5.68 14.38 9.48
CA VAL A 232 -4.72 14.15 8.41
C VAL A 232 -5.34 14.49 7.06
N GLU A 233 -4.63 15.26 6.25
CA GLU A 233 -4.97 15.43 4.84
C GLU A 233 -4.37 14.29 4.05
N VAL A 234 -5.22 13.53 3.34
CA VAL A 234 -4.80 12.43 2.49
C VAL A 234 -5.27 12.64 1.07
N GLU A 235 -4.40 12.32 0.14
CA GLU A 235 -4.70 12.32 -1.28
C GLU A 235 -5.19 10.93 -1.67
N ILE A 236 -6.43 10.83 -2.18
CA ILE A 236 -7.02 9.53 -2.52
C ILE A 236 -7.42 9.52 -4.00
N PRO A 237 -6.52 9.06 -4.88
CA PRO A 237 -6.84 8.84 -6.29
C PRO A 237 -8.03 7.89 -6.47
N GLY A 238 -8.94 8.25 -7.38
CA GLY A 238 -10.23 7.56 -7.58
C GLY A 238 -11.29 7.89 -6.52
N GLY A 239 -10.98 8.77 -5.57
CA GLY A 239 -11.89 9.26 -4.54
C GLY A 239 -12.06 8.30 -3.36
N ALA A 240 -12.71 8.85 -2.33
CA ALA A 240 -13.16 8.17 -1.12
C ALA A 240 -14.57 8.65 -0.75
N ARG A 241 -15.26 7.89 0.11
CA ARG A 241 -16.60 8.27 0.60
C ARG A 241 -16.48 8.86 2.01
N ILE A 242 -17.27 9.88 2.31
CA ILE A 242 -17.42 10.37 3.70
C ILE A 242 -17.95 9.21 4.57
N GLY A 243 -17.32 9.00 5.72
CA GLY A 243 -17.57 7.89 6.64
C GLY A 243 -16.83 6.60 6.28
N GLN A 244 -16.12 6.53 5.14
CA GLN A 244 -15.29 5.37 4.81
C GLN A 244 -14.11 5.29 5.77
N ARG A 245 -13.83 4.09 6.27
CA ARG A 245 -12.66 3.85 7.12
C ARG A 245 -11.40 3.95 6.28
N ALA A 246 -10.39 4.62 6.83
CA ALA A 246 -9.11 4.83 6.21
C ALA A 246 -8.03 4.60 7.26
N VAL A 247 -7.11 3.68 6.98
CA VAL A 247 -5.98 3.39 7.86
C VAL A 247 -4.72 3.90 7.22
N THR A 248 -4.01 4.74 7.94
CA THR A 248 -2.69 5.26 7.55
C THR A 248 -1.69 4.84 8.61
N VAL A 249 -0.57 4.27 8.21
CA VAL A 249 0.54 3.93 9.12
C VAL A 249 1.66 4.93 8.87
N LEU A 250 2.03 5.69 9.90
CA LEU A 250 3.07 6.72 9.81
C LEU A 250 4.13 6.49 10.88
N PRO A 251 5.40 6.82 10.62
CA PRO A 251 6.41 6.83 11.67
C PRO A 251 6.10 7.96 12.67
N ARG A 252 6.33 7.70 13.96
CA ARG A 252 6.37 8.72 15.02
C ARG A 252 7.63 9.58 14.88
N ASN A 253 8.74 8.97 14.47
CA ASN A 253 10.00 9.62 14.15
C ASN A 253 10.54 9.08 12.82
N ALA A 254 10.57 9.95 11.80
CA ALA A 254 11.02 9.59 10.46
C ALA A 254 12.50 9.19 10.42
N THR A 255 13.38 9.91 11.14
CA THR A 255 14.81 9.58 11.21
C THR A 255 15.04 8.22 11.84
N LEU A 256 14.34 7.91 12.95
CA LEU A 256 14.42 6.59 13.55
C LEU A 256 13.90 5.51 12.61
N TRP A 257 12.90 5.82 11.77
CA TRP A 257 12.37 4.87 10.80
C TRP A 257 13.37 4.58 9.68
N ASP A 258 14.11 5.59 9.23
CA ASP A 258 15.24 5.44 8.30
C ASP A 258 16.33 4.54 8.92
N GLU A 259 16.76 4.85 10.14
CA GLU A 259 17.77 4.07 10.88
C GLU A 259 17.34 2.61 11.09
N GLN A 260 16.08 2.39 11.47
CA GLN A 260 15.49 1.05 11.64
C GLN A 260 15.44 0.30 10.31
N ALA A 261 15.05 0.98 9.23
CA ALA A 261 15.00 0.37 7.91
C ALA A 261 16.39 0.06 7.36
N GLU A 262 17.41 0.87 7.64
CA GLU A 262 18.79 0.63 7.22
C GLU A 262 19.46 -0.49 8.04
N GLY A 263 19.22 -0.52 9.35
CA GLY A 263 19.86 -1.43 10.29
C GLY A 263 19.22 -2.81 10.46
N HIS A 264 18.14 -3.12 9.73
CA HIS A 264 17.47 -4.41 9.78
C HIS A 264 18.42 -5.55 9.41
N ALA A 265 18.46 -6.59 10.23
CA ALA A 265 19.03 -7.88 9.88
C ALA A 265 17.88 -8.87 9.75
N TYR A 266 17.71 -9.42 8.55
CA TYR A 266 16.66 -10.40 8.28
C TYR A 266 16.86 -11.68 9.08
N ASP A 267 15.79 -12.15 9.71
CA ASP A 267 15.75 -13.46 10.38
C ASP A 267 14.79 -14.39 9.61
N PRO A 268 15.31 -15.42 8.93
CA PRO A 268 14.48 -16.35 8.15
C PRO A 268 13.53 -17.20 9.01
N ASP A 269 13.80 -17.31 10.32
CA ASP A 269 12.99 -18.13 11.23
C ASP A 269 11.80 -17.35 11.84
N ASP A 270 11.71 -16.03 11.60
CA ASP A 270 10.74 -15.15 12.26
C ASP A 270 9.94 -14.24 11.29
N GLU A 271 9.46 -14.80 10.16
CA GLU A 271 8.72 -14.04 9.12
C GLU A 271 7.48 -13.28 9.63
N ASP A 272 6.82 -13.76 10.69
CA ASP A 272 5.60 -13.14 11.20
C ASP A 272 5.89 -11.99 12.19
N ASP A 273 7.07 -11.97 12.81
CA ASP A 273 7.52 -10.92 13.73
C ASP A 273 8.71 -10.09 13.17
N GLU A 274 9.07 -10.32 11.90
CA GLU A 274 10.22 -9.71 11.21
C GLU A 274 10.26 -8.18 11.38
N TYR A 275 9.11 -7.51 11.39
CA TYR A 275 9.01 -6.05 11.49
C TYR A 275 8.61 -5.54 12.87
N ASP A 276 8.58 -6.39 13.90
CA ASP A 276 8.07 -6.01 15.21
C ASP A 276 8.95 -4.97 15.91
N TYR A 277 10.25 -4.93 15.61
CA TYR A 277 11.15 -3.88 16.09
C TYR A 277 10.79 -2.48 15.57
N MET A 278 10.10 -2.37 14.42
CA MET A 278 9.61 -1.08 13.90
C MET A 278 8.31 -0.64 14.59
N MET A 279 7.56 -1.57 15.19
CA MET A 279 6.16 -1.35 15.60
C MET A 279 5.98 -0.32 16.71
N ASP A 280 7.01 -0.07 17.51
CA ASP A 280 7.00 0.97 18.55
C ASP A 280 7.11 2.38 17.96
N ASN A 281 7.83 2.51 16.84
CA ASN A 281 7.95 3.76 16.10
C ASN A 281 6.80 3.97 15.12
N LEU A 282 5.95 2.98 14.86
CA LEU A 282 4.80 3.14 13.96
C LEU A 282 3.54 3.58 14.70
N ASP A 283 2.88 4.60 14.14
CA ASP A 283 1.58 5.12 14.54
C ASP A 283 0.53 4.66 13.54
N VAL A 284 -0.30 3.71 13.96
CA VAL A 284 -1.42 3.21 13.16
C VAL A 284 -2.63 4.09 13.43
N ARG A 285 -2.98 4.93 12.46
CA ARG A 285 -4.13 5.81 12.53
C ARG A 285 -5.31 5.14 11.87
N ASP A 286 -6.22 4.65 12.70
CA ASP A 286 -7.50 4.10 12.29
C ASP A 286 -8.54 5.23 12.24
N ASP A 287 -8.78 5.72 11.03
CA ASP A 287 -9.52 6.94 10.78
C ASP A 287 -10.79 6.69 9.96
N THR A 288 -11.62 7.73 9.88
CA THR A 288 -12.70 7.84 8.89
C THR A 288 -12.52 9.09 8.04
N ILE A 289 -12.93 9.03 6.78
CA ILE A 289 -12.97 10.20 5.90
C ILE A 289 -14.09 11.13 6.36
N VAL A 290 -13.78 12.36 6.77
CA VAL A 290 -14.78 13.29 7.33
C VAL A 290 -15.23 14.36 6.34
N SER A 291 -14.36 14.77 5.43
CA SER A 291 -14.70 15.73 4.38
C SER A 291 -13.79 15.59 3.17
N GLN A 292 -14.28 16.02 2.02
CA GLN A 292 -13.46 16.28 0.85
C GLN A 292 -13.01 17.75 0.90
N LEU A 293 -11.71 17.97 0.77
CA LEU A 293 -11.10 19.29 0.70
C LEU A 293 -11.15 19.77 -0.76
N LEU A 294 -11.48 21.05 -0.93
CA LEU A 294 -11.54 21.72 -2.23
C LEU A 294 -10.15 22.19 -2.70
#